data_AF-A0ABD3QN49-F1
#
_entry.id   AF-A0ABD3QN49-F1
#
_cell.length_a   1.000
_cell.length_b   1.000
_cell.length_c   1.000
_cell.angle_alpha   90.00
_cell.angle_beta   90.00
_cell.angle_gamma   90.00
#
_symmetry.space_group_name_H-M   'P 1'
#
loop_
_entity.id
_entity.type
_entity.pdbx_description
1 polymer ?
#
loop_
_entity_poly.entity_id
_entity_poly.type
_entity_poly.pdbx_seq_one_letter_code
_entity_poly.pdbx_strand_id
1 'polypeptide(L)'
;MSRKPPPRDPGAPKRNQSAYLLYQNAMRDTFRAQNPGMTFGQLSKFTSAMYAEMHPSEKEAWVQRAEADKQRYLQELQFYQPPPGYDAKGDAIAGMLHNTSSGGKTAKGLQKDPDAPKKNMSAYLHYQNAMRDTFRAQHPAMTFGQISQHTSQMYRALGPEEKKRWEEHAARDKARYEEAMANYIPPPGYDKTGVMIASKEAGTRKYSKKEKDPNAPKRARGSFVFFTFEMRPQICQEFPGIKFTELGHVMGQRWRALTPEQKKRFEDMAENDKRRFQEEMEAYNASKEESMASSAQPKVDYAYHAGPPQTQQMYGAQNHVEHDPNYSHQYYQGHYDSNTAAAAAAHHHQYMDYYGQQGYPPSAPQAYPPQYAQHPGHQPGHPDGHQDYI
;
A
#
# COMPACT_ATOMS: atom_id res chain seq x y z
N MET A 1 0.12 24.70 -1.70
CA MET A 1 0.08 23.41 -0.98
C MET A 1 1.17 23.43 0.10
N SER A 2 0.81 23.59 1.37
CA SER A 2 1.80 23.56 2.47
C SER A 2 2.25 22.11 2.67
N ARG A 3 3.51 21.80 2.38
CA ARG A 3 4.10 20.49 2.67
C ARG A 3 4.21 20.38 4.19
N LYS A 4 3.68 19.30 4.78
CA LYS A 4 3.88 19.04 6.21
C LYS A 4 5.39 19.02 6.51
N PRO A 5 5.84 19.61 7.62
CA PRO A 5 7.24 19.54 8.01
C PRO A 5 7.66 18.07 8.21
N PRO A 6 8.93 17.72 7.95
CA PRO A 6 9.43 16.37 8.17
C PRO A 6 9.23 15.91 9.62
N PRO A 7 9.09 14.59 9.87
CA PRO A 7 9.17 14.05 11.22
C PRO A 7 10.45 14.51 11.92
N ARG A 8 10.39 14.77 13.22
CA ARG A 8 11.52 15.25 14.03
C ARG A 8 11.97 14.16 14.98
N ASP A 9 13.27 14.09 15.24
CA ASP A 9 13.85 13.22 16.26
C ASP A 9 13.25 13.57 17.64
N PRO A 10 12.68 12.60 18.38
CA PRO A 10 12.23 12.80 19.75
C PRO A 10 13.31 13.33 20.69
N GLY A 11 14.59 13.04 20.42
CA GLY A 11 15.75 13.52 21.19
C GLY A 11 16.22 14.93 20.81
N ALA A 12 15.69 15.53 19.75
CA ALA A 12 16.13 16.85 19.31
C ALA A 12 15.63 17.97 20.24
N PRO A 13 16.45 19.00 20.51
CA PRO A 13 16.04 20.21 21.20
C PRO A 13 14.74 20.80 20.64
N LYS A 14 13.85 21.24 21.53
CA LYS A 14 12.60 21.90 21.10
C LYS A 14 12.93 23.24 20.46
N ARG A 15 12.38 23.49 19.28
CA ARG A 15 12.57 24.74 18.53
C ARG A 15 12.25 25.96 19.38
N ASN A 16 13.00 27.02 19.14
CA ASN A 16 12.71 28.30 19.75
C ASN A 16 11.33 28.84 19.30
N GLN A 17 10.62 29.46 20.23
CA GLN A 17 9.32 30.06 20.04
C GLN A 17 9.48 31.55 19.73
N SER A 18 8.60 32.07 18.88
CA SER A 18 8.53 33.51 18.63
C SER A 18 7.85 34.23 19.80
N ALA A 19 8.07 35.55 19.90
CA ALA A 19 7.44 36.41 20.90
C ALA A 19 5.91 36.27 20.91
N TYR A 20 5.31 36.21 19.72
CA TYR A 20 3.88 35.97 19.56
C TYR A 20 3.44 34.59 20.08
N LEU A 21 4.20 33.53 19.80
CA LEU A 21 3.83 32.18 20.23
C LEU A 21 3.94 32.02 21.75
N LEU A 22 4.94 32.64 22.37
CA LEU A 22 5.07 32.72 23.83
C LEU A 22 3.90 33.47 24.47
N TYR A 23 3.51 34.63 23.89
CA TYR A 23 2.33 35.38 24.32
C TYR A 23 1.05 34.56 24.19
N GLN A 24 0.83 33.92 23.02
CA GLN A 24 -0.35 33.10 22.76
C GLN A 24 -0.43 31.92 23.74
N ASN A 25 0.68 31.26 24.03
CA ASN A 25 0.72 30.15 24.99
C ASN A 25 0.40 30.61 26.42
N ALA A 26 0.98 31.74 26.85
CA ALA A 26 0.75 32.30 28.18
C ALA A 26 -0.70 32.77 28.40
N MET A 27 -1.33 33.31 27.35
CA MET A 27 -2.69 33.84 27.43
C MET A 27 -3.76 32.85 26.96
N ARG A 28 -3.38 31.64 26.54
CA ARG A 28 -4.32 30.66 25.98
C ARG A 28 -5.44 30.31 26.96
N ASP A 29 -5.07 30.06 28.21
CA ASP A 29 -6.01 29.59 29.23
C ASP A 29 -6.87 30.74 29.74
N THR A 30 -6.31 31.95 29.87
CA THR A 30 -7.06 33.16 30.21
C THR A 30 -8.10 33.47 29.13
N PHE A 31 -7.73 33.41 27.86
CA PHE A 31 -8.67 33.67 26.77
C PHE A 31 -9.74 32.60 26.61
N ARG A 32 -9.41 31.33 26.91
CA ARG A 32 -10.40 30.24 26.95
C ARG A 32 -11.40 30.42 28.08
N ALA A 33 -10.94 30.85 29.25
CA ALA A 33 -11.80 31.10 30.40
C ALA A 33 -12.72 32.31 30.18
N GLN A 34 -12.22 33.37 29.54
CA GLN A 34 -12.99 34.58 29.24
C GLN A 34 -13.97 34.40 28.07
N ASN A 35 -13.69 33.47 27.15
CA ASN A 35 -14.51 33.23 25.96
C ASN A 35 -14.99 31.77 25.87
N PRO A 36 -15.82 31.29 26.83
CA PRO A 36 -16.35 29.94 26.81
C PRO A 36 -17.34 29.80 25.64
N GLY A 37 -16.91 29.19 24.54
CA GLY A 37 -17.74 28.97 23.34
C GLY A 37 -17.06 29.36 22.03
N MET A 38 -15.98 30.13 22.06
CA MET A 38 -15.19 30.38 20.86
C MET A 38 -14.38 29.15 20.46
N THR A 39 -14.36 28.85 19.16
CA THR A 39 -13.48 27.81 18.63
C THR A 39 -12.02 28.23 18.73
N PHE A 40 -11.11 27.27 18.80
CA PHE A 40 -9.66 27.54 18.83
C PHE A 40 -9.20 28.44 17.67
N GLY A 41 -9.79 28.28 16.47
CA GLY A 41 -9.47 29.11 15.32
C GLY A 41 -9.90 30.57 15.48
N GLN A 42 -11.06 30.83 16.07
CA GLN A 42 -11.53 32.19 16.39
C GLN A 42 -10.66 32.82 17.49
N LEU A 43 -10.35 32.04 18.53
CA LEU A 43 -9.47 32.48 19.61
C LEU A 43 -8.08 32.88 19.08
N SER A 44 -7.50 32.07 18.18
CA SER A 44 -6.20 32.36 17.57
C SER A 44 -6.20 33.66 16.75
N LYS A 45 -7.30 33.95 16.02
CA LYS A 45 -7.45 35.23 15.31
C LYS A 45 -7.53 36.40 16.29
N PHE A 46 -8.28 36.24 17.37
CA PHE A 46 -8.41 37.24 18.42
C PHE A 46 -7.08 37.52 19.11
N THR A 47 -6.33 36.49 19.51
CA THR A 47 -5.00 36.66 20.12
C THR A 47 -4.00 37.33 19.18
N SER A 48 -4.11 37.07 17.87
CA SER A 48 -3.27 37.71 16.87
C SER A 48 -3.54 39.20 16.74
N ALA A 49 -4.81 39.62 16.79
CA ALA A 49 -5.19 41.03 16.75
C ALA A 49 -4.71 41.76 18.01
N MET A 50 -4.93 41.18 19.19
CA MET A 50 -4.45 41.75 20.46
C MET A 50 -2.94 41.91 20.50
N TYR A 51 -2.19 40.91 20.04
CA TYR A 51 -0.73 41.03 19.95
C TYR A 51 -0.31 42.11 18.95
N ALA A 52 -1.04 42.31 17.86
CA ALA A 52 -0.75 43.37 16.90
C ALA A 52 -1.00 44.78 17.47
N GLU A 53 -2.00 44.94 18.33
CA GLU A 53 -2.37 46.21 18.98
C GLU A 53 -1.61 46.49 20.29
N MET A 54 -0.96 45.47 20.87
CA MET A 54 -0.20 45.59 22.12
C MET A 54 0.84 46.72 22.06
N HIS A 55 0.98 47.44 23.19
CA HIS A 55 1.91 48.56 23.30
C HIS A 55 3.37 48.12 23.04
N PRO A 56 4.19 48.93 22.35
CA PRO A 56 5.57 48.56 22.01
C PRO A 56 6.41 48.09 23.21
N SER A 57 6.26 48.72 24.38
CA SER A 57 7.00 48.33 25.59
C SER A 57 6.63 46.92 26.10
N GLU A 58 5.35 46.54 26.00
CA GLU A 58 4.91 45.20 26.40
C GLU A 58 5.34 44.15 25.37
N LYS A 59 5.28 44.49 24.08
CA LYS A 59 5.83 43.65 23.01
C LYS A 59 7.31 43.39 23.20
N GLU A 60 8.07 44.40 23.62
CA GLU A 60 9.51 44.29 23.85
C GLU A 60 9.83 43.24 24.92
N ALA A 61 9.05 43.18 26.00
CA ALA A 61 9.20 42.14 27.02
C ALA A 61 9.01 40.72 26.43
N TRP A 62 8.07 40.53 25.50
CA TRP A 62 7.89 39.25 24.80
C TRP A 62 9.00 38.96 23.79
N VAL A 63 9.53 39.99 23.12
CA VAL A 63 10.69 39.88 22.23
C VAL A 63 11.93 39.44 23.01
N GLN A 64 12.17 40.02 24.19
CA GLN A 64 13.27 39.61 25.06
C GLN A 64 13.13 38.15 25.50
N ARG A 65 11.91 37.71 25.87
CA ARG A 65 11.65 36.29 26.18
C ARG A 65 11.90 35.35 25.00
N ALA A 66 11.54 35.77 23.79
CA ALA A 66 11.78 35.00 22.57
C ALA A 66 13.27 34.92 22.22
N GLU A 67 14.02 36.00 22.44
CA GLU A 67 15.47 35.99 22.25
C GLU A 67 16.14 35.08 23.29
N ALA A 68 15.72 35.11 24.56
CA ALA A 68 16.20 34.19 25.58
C ALA A 68 15.90 32.71 25.21
N ASP A 69 14.70 32.41 24.70
CA ASP A 69 14.34 31.07 24.26
C ASP A 69 15.12 30.63 23.00
N LYS A 70 15.47 31.58 22.13
CA LYS A 70 16.39 31.35 21.01
C LYS A 70 17.80 31.03 21.49
N GLN A 71 18.31 31.74 22.50
CA GLN A 71 19.61 31.43 23.10
C GLN A 71 19.60 30.05 23.76
N ARG A 72 18.55 29.69 24.51
CA ARG A 72 18.34 28.33 25.04
C ARG A 72 18.43 27.29 23.93
N TYR A 73 17.65 27.47 22.86
CA TYR A 73 17.65 26.52 21.73
C TYR A 73 19.03 26.40 21.07
N LEU A 74 19.75 27.49 20.87
CA LEU A 74 21.10 27.46 20.28
C LEU A 74 22.11 26.76 21.19
N GLN A 75 22.05 26.98 22.50
CA GLN A 75 22.88 26.29 23.48
C GLN A 75 22.57 24.79 23.49
N GLU A 76 21.30 24.40 23.55
CA GLU A 76 20.90 22.99 23.48
C GLU A 76 21.32 22.33 22.15
N LEU A 77 21.23 23.07 21.04
CA LEU A 77 21.61 22.59 19.72
C LEU A 77 23.11 22.38 19.58
N GLN A 78 23.93 23.18 20.27
CA GLN A 78 25.39 23.02 20.29
C GLN A 78 25.83 21.66 20.81
N PHE A 79 25.11 21.11 21.79
CA PHE A 79 25.40 19.81 22.40
C PHE A 79 24.63 18.65 21.76
N TYR A 80 23.72 18.94 20.83
CA TYR A 80 22.91 17.92 20.17
C TYR A 80 23.70 17.22 19.05
N GLN A 81 23.79 15.90 19.16
CA GLN A 81 24.35 15.04 18.11
C GLN A 81 23.22 14.26 17.45
N PRO A 82 22.89 14.53 16.17
CA PRO A 82 21.77 13.87 15.51
C PRO A 82 22.07 12.40 15.21
N PRO A 83 21.10 11.48 15.44
CA PRO A 83 21.24 10.10 15.02
C PRO A 83 21.17 9.97 13.48
N PRO A 84 21.69 8.87 12.90
CA PRO A 84 21.65 8.64 11.45
C PRO A 84 20.23 8.77 10.90
N GLY A 85 20.07 9.57 9.83
CA GLY A 85 18.77 9.84 9.21
C GLY A 85 18.10 11.15 9.66
N TYR A 86 18.71 11.91 10.57
CA TYR A 86 18.25 13.24 10.99
C TYR A 86 19.32 14.31 10.71
N ASP A 87 18.89 15.53 10.43
CA ASP A 87 19.77 16.67 10.16
C ASP A 87 20.29 17.32 11.45
N ALA A 88 21.17 18.31 11.32
CA ALA A 88 21.75 19.06 12.45
C ALA A 88 20.69 19.78 13.33
N LYS A 89 19.44 19.88 12.86
CA LYS A 89 18.30 20.48 13.57
C LYS A 89 17.33 19.43 14.10
N GLY A 90 17.63 18.14 13.91
CA GLY A 90 16.80 17.01 14.29
C GLY A 90 15.62 16.73 13.36
N ASP A 91 15.57 17.35 12.18
CA ASP A 91 14.54 17.07 11.18
C ASP A 91 14.96 15.85 10.33
N ALA A 92 14.00 14.98 10.01
CA ALA A 92 14.25 13.80 9.18
C ALA A 92 14.82 14.15 7.80
N ILE A 93 15.96 13.54 7.46
CA ILE A 93 16.55 13.64 6.13
C ILE A 93 15.73 12.77 5.17
N ALA A 94 15.08 13.43 4.20
CA ALA A 94 14.23 12.78 3.22
C ALA A 94 15.01 11.70 2.45
N GLY A 95 14.65 10.44 2.65
CA GLY A 95 15.24 9.28 1.96
C GLY A 95 15.92 8.24 2.86
N MET A 96 16.24 8.56 4.12
CA MET A 96 16.90 7.61 5.05
C MET A 96 15.95 6.96 6.07
N LEU A 97 14.82 7.60 6.42
CA LEU A 97 13.85 7.02 7.36
C LEU A 97 12.76 6.25 6.61
N HIS A 98 12.73 4.93 6.82
CA HIS A 98 11.64 4.07 6.39
C HIS A 98 10.42 4.29 7.29
N ASN A 99 9.41 4.94 6.71
CA ASN A 99 7.99 4.88 7.07
C ASN A 99 7.67 4.62 8.56
N THR A 100 7.89 5.60 9.42
CA THR A 100 7.20 5.66 10.72
C THR A 100 5.91 6.46 10.54
N SER A 101 4.86 5.73 10.15
CA SER A 101 3.48 5.90 10.63
C SER A 101 3.05 7.31 11.04
N SER A 102 3.06 8.27 10.11
CA SER A 102 2.03 9.30 10.12
C SER A 102 0.98 8.83 9.15
N GLY A 103 -0.05 8.15 9.67
CA GLY A 103 -1.19 7.67 8.90
C GLY A 103 -1.61 8.76 7.93
N GLY A 104 -1.32 8.54 6.65
CA GLY A 104 -1.87 9.35 5.59
C GLY A 104 -3.36 9.33 5.84
N LYS A 105 -3.96 10.51 6.00
CA LYS A 105 -5.38 10.65 5.72
C LYS A 105 -5.49 10.09 4.30
N THR A 106 -5.95 8.85 4.18
CA THR A 106 -6.34 8.26 2.93
C THR A 106 -7.19 9.32 2.26
N ALA A 107 -6.89 9.59 0.99
CA ALA A 107 -7.60 10.56 0.17
C ALA A 107 -9.08 10.54 0.57
N LYS A 108 -9.63 11.70 0.96
CA LYS A 108 -11.06 11.89 1.29
C LYS A 108 -11.85 10.85 0.52
N GLY A 109 -12.44 9.88 1.23
CA GLY A 109 -12.99 8.67 0.62
C GLY A 109 -13.73 9.06 -0.65
N LEU A 110 -13.29 8.49 -1.78
CA LEU A 110 -13.93 8.72 -3.08
C LEU A 110 -15.44 8.63 -2.87
N GLN A 111 -16.17 9.63 -3.37
CA GLN A 111 -17.62 9.70 -3.21
C GLN A 111 -18.20 8.34 -3.62
N LYS A 112 -18.86 7.68 -2.68
CA LYS A 112 -19.57 6.43 -2.97
C LYS A 112 -20.97 6.79 -3.41
N ASP A 113 -21.47 6.09 -4.41
CA ASP A 113 -22.85 6.16 -4.81
C ASP A 113 -23.73 5.76 -3.60
N PRO A 114 -24.68 6.62 -3.18
CA PRO A 114 -25.64 6.30 -2.12
C PRO A 114 -26.43 5.02 -2.38
N ASP A 115 -26.69 4.69 -3.65
CA ASP A 115 -27.48 3.54 -4.06
C ASP A 115 -26.64 2.26 -4.23
N ALA A 116 -25.32 2.36 -4.09
CA ALA A 116 -24.44 1.20 -4.14
C ALA A 116 -24.73 0.25 -2.97
N PRO A 117 -24.93 -1.05 -3.23
CA PRO A 117 -25.11 -2.03 -2.17
C PRO A 117 -23.99 -1.97 -1.12
N LYS A 118 -24.37 -1.84 0.15
CA LYS A 118 -23.41 -1.86 1.26
C LYS A 118 -22.73 -3.23 1.30
N LYS A 119 -21.39 -3.21 1.37
CA LYS A 119 -20.54 -4.40 1.43
C LYS A 119 -20.98 -5.37 2.52
N ASN A 120 -20.82 -6.66 2.24
CA ASN A 120 -21.06 -7.71 3.21
C ASN A 120 -20.16 -7.59 4.46
N MET A 121 -20.73 -7.91 5.60
CA MET A 121 -20.09 -7.93 6.91
C MET A 121 -19.52 -9.32 7.22
N SER A 122 -18.44 -9.35 7.99
CA SER A 122 -17.85 -10.60 8.46
C SER A 122 -18.58 -11.12 9.69
N ALA A 123 -18.35 -12.39 10.03
CA ALA A 123 -18.90 -13.05 11.21
C ALA A 123 -18.56 -12.27 12.49
N TYR A 124 -17.32 -11.79 12.59
CA TYR A 124 -16.89 -10.91 13.67
C TYR A 124 -17.67 -9.60 13.74
N LEU A 125 -17.94 -8.93 12.60
CA LEU A 125 -18.68 -7.68 12.60
C LEU A 125 -20.14 -7.87 13.02
N HIS A 126 -20.76 -8.99 12.63
CA HIS A 126 -22.10 -9.34 13.13
C HIS A 126 -22.09 -9.56 14.66
N TYR A 127 -21.12 -10.31 15.18
CA TYR A 127 -20.94 -10.50 16.62
C TYR A 127 -20.69 -9.16 17.35
N GLN A 128 -19.76 -8.36 16.83
CA GLN A 128 -19.43 -7.06 17.41
C GLN A 128 -20.65 -6.14 17.45
N ASN A 129 -21.44 -6.07 16.39
CA ASN A 129 -22.66 -5.25 16.36
C ASN A 129 -23.70 -5.72 17.38
N ALA A 130 -23.91 -7.04 17.52
CA ALA A 130 -24.87 -7.60 18.47
C ALA A 130 -24.44 -7.37 19.94
N MET A 131 -23.14 -7.42 20.22
CA MET A 131 -22.60 -7.28 21.57
C MET A 131 -22.29 -5.82 21.94
N ARG A 132 -22.01 -4.95 20.96
CA ARG A 132 -21.60 -3.56 21.25
C ARG A 132 -22.63 -2.82 22.10
N ASP A 133 -23.93 -3.00 21.82
CA ASP A 133 -24.99 -2.29 22.53
C ASP A 133 -25.10 -2.77 23.99
N THR A 134 -24.93 -4.08 24.22
CA THR A 134 -24.93 -4.64 25.57
C THR A 134 -23.69 -4.19 26.35
N PHE A 135 -22.51 -4.21 25.74
CA PHE A 135 -21.27 -3.74 26.38
C PHE A 135 -21.27 -2.24 26.65
N ARG A 136 -21.87 -1.44 25.77
CA ARG A 136 -22.00 0.01 25.98
C ARG A 136 -22.95 0.33 27.12
N ALA A 137 -24.01 -0.45 27.30
CA ALA A 137 -24.94 -0.30 28.41
C ALA A 137 -24.31 -0.72 29.75
N GLN A 138 -23.52 -1.81 29.76
CA GLN A 138 -22.83 -2.31 30.96
C GLN A 138 -21.60 -1.49 31.33
N HIS A 139 -20.93 -0.88 30.36
CA HIS A 139 -19.72 -0.09 30.56
C HIS A 139 -19.82 1.30 29.89
N PRO A 140 -20.70 2.19 30.38
CA PRO A 140 -20.93 3.50 29.79
C PRO A 140 -19.70 4.42 29.84
N ALA A 141 -18.77 4.16 30.77
CA ALA A 141 -17.51 4.91 30.92
C ALA A 141 -16.37 4.41 30.02
N MET A 142 -16.50 3.22 29.42
CA MET A 142 -15.47 2.70 28.52
C MET A 142 -15.53 3.38 27.15
N THR A 143 -14.36 3.68 26.60
CA THR A 143 -14.26 4.24 25.26
C THR A 143 -14.60 3.18 24.21
N PHE A 144 -15.07 3.63 23.03
CA PHE A 144 -15.35 2.73 21.91
C PHE A 144 -14.16 1.83 21.54
N GLY A 145 -12.93 2.35 21.63
CA GLY A 145 -11.71 1.58 21.36
C GLY A 145 -11.51 0.42 22.33
N GLN A 146 -11.74 0.67 23.63
CA GLN A 146 -11.64 -0.37 24.68
C GLN A 146 -12.73 -1.44 24.51
N ILE A 147 -13.97 -1.03 24.21
CA ILE A 147 -15.08 -1.95 23.93
C ILE A 147 -14.74 -2.82 22.70
N SER A 148 -14.21 -2.22 21.64
CA SER A 148 -13.81 -2.94 20.42
C SER A 148 -12.73 -4.00 20.71
N GLN A 149 -11.70 -3.64 21.49
CA GLN A 149 -10.65 -4.59 21.91
C GLN A 149 -11.24 -5.75 22.72
N HIS A 150 -12.14 -5.46 23.66
CA HIS A 150 -12.80 -6.48 24.48
C HIS A 150 -13.65 -7.43 23.63
N THR A 151 -14.49 -6.91 22.73
CA THR A 151 -15.29 -7.75 21.81
C THR A 151 -14.43 -8.61 20.88
N SER A 152 -13.24 -8.12 20.50
CA SER A 152 -12.30 -8.91 19.69
C SER A 152 -11.72 -10.09 20.45
N GLN A 153 -11.34 -9.89 21.71
CA GLN A 153 -10.85 -10.97 22.58
C GLN A 153 -11.93 -12.02 22.80
N MET A 154 -13.16 -11.59 23.09
CA MET A 154 -14.28 -12.52 23.29
C MET A 154 -14.59 -13.32 22.03
N TYR A 155 -14.63 -12.70 20.84
CA TYR A 155 -14.87 -13.43 19.59
C TYR A 155 -13.82 -14.53 19.33
N ARG A 156 -12.57 -14.30 19.72
CA ARG A 156 -11.49 -15.31 19.62
C ARG A 156 -11.66 -16.44 20.62
N ALA A 157 -12.28 -16.16 21.77
CA ALA A 157 -12.55 -17.12 22.83
C ALA A 157 -13.89 -17.87 22.65
N LEU A 158 -14.73 -17.49 21.66
CA LEU A 158 -15.99 -18.18 21.39
C LEU A 158 -15.75 -19.65 21.01
N GLY A 159 -16.65 -20.51 21.48
CA GLY A 159 -16.69 -21.90 21.08
C GLY A 159 -17.00 -22.08 19.58
N PRO A 160 -16.66 -23.24 19.00
CA PRO A 160 -16.88 -23.50 17.57
C PRO A 160 -18.36 -23.40 17.17
N GLU A 161 -19.28 -23.85 18.02
CA GLU A 161 -20.73 -23.78 17.76
C GLU A 161 -21.26 -22.34 17.70
N GLU A 162 -20.83 -21.49 18.65
CA GLU A 162 -21.25 -20.08 18.66
C GLU A 162 -20.62 -19.31 17.51
N LYS A 163 -19.36 -19.60 17.18
CA LYS A 163 -18.67 -19.02 16.03
C LYS A 163 -19.36 -19.41 14.73
N LYS A 164 -19.79 -20.67 14.58
CA LYS A 164 -20.55 -21.16 13.42
C LYS A 164 -21.83 -20.36 13.19
N ARG A 165 -22.59 -20.03 14.25
CA ARG A 165 -23.77 -19.15 14.14
C ARG A 165 -23.43 -17.82 13.47
N TRP A 166 -22.33 -17.18 13.87
CA TRP A 166 -21.91 -15.91 13.27
C TRP A 166 -21.36 -16.06 11.84
N GLU A 167 -20.72 -17.18 11.53
CA GLU A 167 -20.30 -17.54 10.18
C GLU A 167 -21.50 -17.73 9.24
N GLU A 168 -22.59 -18.34 9.71
CA GLU A 168 -23.83 -18.41 8.95
C GLU A 168 -24.46 -17.03 8.71
N HIS A 169 -24.43 -16.13 9.69
CA HIS A 169 -24.87 -14.75 9.50
C HIS A 169 -24.04 -14.04 8.43
N ALA A 170 -22.71 -14.22 8.45
CA ALA A 170 -21.83 -13.66 7.42
C ALA A 170 -22.05 -14.28 6.03
N ALA A 171 -22.37 -15.58 5.96
CA ALA A 171 -22.70 -16.27 4.72
C ALA A 171 -24.00 -15.73 4.11
N ARG A 172 -25.05 -15.54 4.93
CA ARG A 172 -26.31 -14.89 4.51
C ARG A 172 -26.08 -13.46 4.03
N ASP A 173 -25.26 -12.69 4.76
CA ASP A 173 -24.97 -11.29 4.37
C ASP A 173 -24.10 -11.19 3.11
N LYS A 174 -23.20 -12.15 2.90
CA LYS A 174 -22.47 -12.32 1.65
C LYS A 174 -23.41 -12.58 0.47
N ALA A 175 -24.33 -13.53 0.61
CA ALA A 175 -25.33 -13.82 -0.42
C ALA A 175 -26.20 -12.58 -0.74
N ARG A 176 -26.68 -11.88 0.30
CA ARG A 176 -27.42 -10.60 0.15
C ARG A 176 -26.64 -9.57 -0.65
N TYR A 177 -25.33 -9.41 -0.36
CA TYR A 177 -24.49 -8.46 -1.09
C TYR A 177 -24.22 -8.91 -2.54
N GLU A 178 -23.99 -10.19 -2.78
CA GLU A 178 -23.77 -10.72 -4.13
C GLU A 178 -25.02 -10.56 -5.01
N GLU A 179 -26.20 -10.86 -4.48
CA GLU A 179 -27.49 -10.64 -5.16
C GLU A 179 -27.74 -9.15 -5.41
N ALA A 180 -27.56 -8.31 -4.40
CA ALA A 180 -27.72 -6.85 -4.56
C ALA A 180 -26.73 -6.28 -5.57
N MET A 181 -25.49 -6.78 -5.61
CA MET A 181 -24.47 -6.34 -6.56
C MET A 181 -24.71 -6.88 -7.97
N ALA A 182 -25.32 -8.06 -8.12
CA ALA A 182 -25.74 -8.58 -9.43
C ALA A 182 -26.84 -7.72 -10.07
N ASN A 183 -27.75 -7.18 -9.25
CA ASN A 183 -28.82 -6.28 -9.69
C ASN A 183 -28.41 -4.80 -9.75
N TYR A 184 -27.21 -4.46 -9.27
CA TYR A 184 -26.75 -3.07 -9.21
C TYR A 184 -26.20 -2.62 -10.56
N ILE A 185 -26.80 -1.55 -11.09
CA ILE A 185 -26.35 -0.88 -12.31
C ILE A 185 -25.73 0.46 -11.88
N PRO A 186 -24.39 0.61 -11.98
CA PRO A 186 -23.73 1.82 -11.52
C PRO A 186 -24.13 3.05 -12.37
N PRO A 187 -24.41 4.21 -11.75
CA PRO A 187 -24.64 5.45 -12.48
C PRO A 187 -23.42 5.87 -13.31
N PRO A 188 -23.61 6.62 -14.41
CA PRO A 188 -22.50 7.15 -15.20
C PRO A 188 -21.49 7.92 -14.33
N GLY A 189 -20.21 7.52 -14.40
CA GLY A 189 -19.15 8.11 -13.58
C GLY A 189 -18.84 7.37 -12.28
N TYR A 190 -19.49 6.24 -12.00
CA TYR A 190 -19.14 5.32 -10.91
C TYR A 190 -18.62 3.98 -11.46
N ASP A 191 -17.75 3.32 -10.69
CA ASP A 191 -17.26 1.99 -11.06
C ASP A 191 -18.27 0.90 -10.70
N LYS A 192 -17.97 -0.34 -11.09
CA LYS A 192 -18.80 -1.53 -10.78
C LYS A 192 -19.00 -1.79 -9.28
N THR A 193 -18.35 -1.04 -8.40
CA THR A 193 -18.50 -1.13 -6.95
C THR A 193 -19.17 0.11 -6.34
N GLY A 194 -19.65 1.03 -7.18
CA GLY A 194 -20.29 2.27 -6.77
C GLY A 194 -19.32 3.32 -6.23
N VAL A 195 -18.04 3.23 -6.58
CA VAL A 195 -17.04 4.26 -6.23
C VAL A 195 -16.93 5.23 -7.40
N MET A 196 -17.04 6.53 -7.13
CA MET A 196 -16.91 7.56 -8.16
C MET A 196 -15.58 7.40 -8.88
N ILE A 197 -15.65 7.13 -10.18
CA ILE A 197 -14.53 7.25 -11.10
C ILE A 197 -14.32 8.75 -11.23
N ALA A 198 -13.44 9.29 -10.39
CA ALA A 198 -13.07 10.70 -10.46
C ALA A 198 -12.72 11.03 -11.91
N SER A 199 -13.60 11.77 -12.59
CA SER A 199 -13.29 12.33 -13.89
C SER A 199 -12.03 13.17 -13.72
N LYS A 200 -11.02 12.84 -14.51
CA LYS A 200 -9.73 13.51 -14.48
C LYS A 200 -9.88 14.96 -14.94
N GLU A 201 -10.21 15.84 -14.01
CA GLU A 201 -9.69 17.22 -14.02
C GLU A 201 -8.43 17.35 -13.12
N ALA A 202 -7.98 16.27 -12.47
CA ALA A 202 -6.67 16.21 -11.84
C ALA A 202 -5.85 15.07 -12.46
N GLY A 203 -5.12 15.41 -13.52
CA GLY A 203 -4.33 14.47 -14.30
C GLY A 203 -3.35 13.66 -13.46
N THR A 204 -3.64 12.38 -13.21
CA THR A 204 -2.66 11.28 -13.20
C THR A 204 -3.38 9.93 -13.25
N ARG A 205 -2.72 8.95 -13.89
CA ARG A 205 -3.06 7.51 -14.05
C ARG A 205 -3.93 7.18 -15.27
N LYS A 206 -3.24 6.87 -16.36
CA LYS A 206 -3.10 5.48 -16.84
C LYS A 206 -4.49 4.87 -17.03
N TYR A 207 -4.99 5.04 -18.26
CA TYR A 207 -5.83 4.07 -18.94
C TYR A 207 -5.60 2.68 -18.35
N SER A 208 -6.69 1.99 -18.01
CA SER A 208 -6.64 0.53 -17.87
C SER A 208 -5.79 0.00 -19.03
N LYS A 209 -4.68 -0.65 -18.69
CA LYS A 209 -3.80 -1.23 -19.70
C LYS A 209 -4.62 -2.35 -20.32
N LYS A 210 -5.32 -2.06 -21.41
CA LYS A 210 -5.93 -3.09 -22.25
C LYS A 210 -4.85 -4.15 -22.47
N GLU A 211 -5.21 -5.41 -22.28
CA GLU A 211 -4.33 -6.52 -22.62
C GLU A 211 -3.87 -6.29 -24.05
N LYS A 212 -2.56 -6.12 -24.22
CA LYS A 212 -1.99 -5.93 -25.54
C LYS A 212 -1.93 -7.30 -26.16
N ASP A 213 -2.48 -7.43 -27.36
CA ASP A 213 -2.33 -8.63 -28.19
C ASP A 213 -0.83 -8.99 -28.26
N PRO A 214 -0.43 -10.21 -27.87
CA PRO A 214 0.95 -10.69 -27.99
C PRO A 214 1.53 -10.59 -29.40
N ASN A 215 0.66 -10.64 -30.43
CA ASN A 215 1.04 -10.59 -31.84
C ASN A 215 1.09 -9.16 -32.41
N ALA A 216 0.69 -8.14 -31.63
CA ALA A 216 0.73 -6.76 -32.11
C ALA A 216 2.18 -6.21 -32.16
N PRO A 217 2.58 -5.52 -33.25
CA PRO A 217 3.89 -4.92 -33.37
C PRO A 217 4.24 -3.98 -32.20
N LYS A 218 5.50 -4.02 -31.79
CA LYS A 218 6.00 -3.12 -30.72
C LYS A 218 6.05 -1.70 -31.25
N ARG A 219 5.52 -0.75 -30.46
CA ARG A 219 5.49 0.67 -30.82
C ARG A 219 6.87 1.19 -31.24
N ALA A 220 6.86 2.09 -32.23
CA ALA A 220 8.02 2.87 -32.64
C ALA A 220 8.70 3.54 -31.43
N ARG A 221 10.02 3.48 -31.40
CA ARG A 221 10.86 4.10 -30.38
C ARG A 221 11.21 5.53 -30.80
N GLY A 222 11.15 6.46 -29.85
CA GLY A 222 11.60 7.84 -30.07
C GLY A 222 13.12 8.00 -30.00
N SER A 223 13.64 9.12 -30.49
CA SER A 223 15.08 9.41 -30.56
C SER A 223 15.80 9.32 -29.22
N PHE A 224 15.17 9.82 -28.15
CA PHE A 224 15.71 9.69 -26.79
C PHE A 224 15.90 8.23 -26.34
N VAL A 225 15.04 7.30 -26.78
CA VAL A 225 15.16 5.88 -26.38
C VAL A 225 16.43 5.27 -26.99
N PHE A 226 16.73 5.57 -28.25
CA PHE A 226 17.97 5.15 -28.90
C PHE A 226 19.20 5.73 -28.19
N PHE A 227 19.16 7.01 -27.84
CA PHE A 227 20.19 7.64 -27.04
C PHE A 227 20.39 6.94 -25.68
N THR A 228 19.30 6.59 -24.99
CA THR A 228 19.43 5.89 -23.69
C THR A 228 20.06 4.51 -23.84
N PHE A 229 19.85 3.80 -24.96
CA PHE A 229 20.51 2.51 -25.18
C PHE A 229 22.02 2.65 -25.37
N GLU A 230 22.48 3.70 -26.07
CA GLU A 230 23.91 3.94 -26.26
C GLU A 230 24.59 4.50 -25.00
N MET A 231 23.94 5.44 -24.29
CA MET A 231 24.58 6.14 -23.16
C MET A 231 24.45 5.43 -21.82
N ARG A 232 23.41 4.63 -21.61
CA ARG A 232 23.23 3.89 -20.35
C ARG A 232 24.43 3.02 -19.98
N PRO A 233 25.02 2.20 -20.88
CA PRO A 233 26.21 1.40 -20.51
C PRO A 233 27.41 2.27 -20.15
N GLN A 234 27.63 3.39 -20.85
CA GLN A 234 28.73 4.32 -20.57
C GLN A 234 28.58 4.96 -19.18
N ILE A 235 27.38 5.45 -18.85
CA ILE A 235 27.11 6.06 -17.53
C ILE A 235 27.21 5.02 -16.41
N CYS A 236 26.75 3.78 -16.63
CA CYS A 236 26.89 2.72 -15.64
C CYS A 236 28.36 2.32 -15.42
N GLN A 237 29.22 2.45 -16.43
CA GLN A 237 30.65 2.19 -16.32
C GLN A 237 31.39 3.33 -15.62
N GLU A 238 31.04 4.58 -15.94
CA GLU A 238 31.59 5.77 -15.27
C GLU A 238 31.15 5.87 -13.80
N PHE A 239 29.92 5.45 -13.49
CA PHE A 239 29.34 5.48 -12.14
C PHE A 239 28.84 4.08 -11.73
N PRO A 240 29.76 3.17 -11.34
CA PRO A 240 29.36 1.84 -10.89
C PRO A 240 28.49 1.94 -9.64
N GLY A 241 27.32 1.28 -9.66
CA GLY A 241 26.36 1.30 -8.54
C GLY A 241 25.38 2.46 -8.53
N ILE A 242 25.34 3.31 -9.57
CA ILE A 242 24.37 4.40 -9.70
C ILE A 242 22.93 3.89 -9.61
N LYS A 243 22.09 4.57 -8.81
CA LYS A 243 20.67 4.21 -8.69
C LYS A 243 19.94 4.56 -9.98
N PHE A 244 18.95 3.74 -10.37
CA PHE A 244 18.15 3.96 -11.58
C PHE A 244 17.58 5.38 -11.70
N THR A 245 17.15 5.96 -10.58
CA THR A 245 16.65 7.33 -10.55
C THR A 245 17.74 8.35 -10.91
N GLU A 246 18.94 8.23 -10.34
CA GLU A 246 20.08 9.12 -10.61
C GLU A 246 20.57 8.96 -12.05
N LEU A 247 20.64 7.72 -12.55
CA LEU A 247 20.95 7.40 -13.94
C LEU A 247 19.98 8.12 -14.91
N GLY A 248 18.69 8.15 -14.60
CA GLY A 248 17.69 8.89 -15.38
C GLY A 248 17.96 10.40 -15.45
N HIS A 249 18.41 11.01 -14.35
CA HIS A 249 18.76 12.43 -14.31
C HIS A 249 20.00 12.72 -15.18
N VAL A 250 21.06 11.92 -15.04
CA VAL A 250 22.30 12.07 -15.82
C VAL A 250 22.03 11.91 -17.32
N MET A 251 21.26 10.89 -17.73
CA MET A 251 20.87 10.71 -19.14
C MET A 251 20.07 11.91 -19.66
N GLY A 252 19.13 12.43 -18.89
CA GLY A 252 18.34 13.60 -19.28
C GLY A 252 19.19 14.87 -19.41
N GLN A 253 20.24 15.03 -18.61
CA GLN A 253 21.18 16.14 -18.73
C GLN A 253 22.04 16.00 -19.98
N ARG A 254 22.65 14.83 -20.22
CA ARG A 254 23.46 14.57 -21.42
C ARG A 254 22.66 14.75 -22.72
N TRP A 255 21.40 14.32 -22.75
CA TRP A 255 20.52 14.53 -23.91
C TRP A 255 20.28 16.02 -24.22
N ARG A 256 20.10 16.85 -23.19
CA ARG A 256 19.92 18.29 -23.36
C ARG A 256 21.20 18.98 -23.85
N ALA A 257 22.35 18.48 -23.41
CA ALA A 257 23.66 18.99 -23.78
C ALA A 257 24.13 18.60 -25.20
N LEU A 258 23.50 17.61 -25.85
CA LEU A 258 23.83 17.25 -27.23
C LEU A 258 23.52 18.40 -28.21
N THR A 259 24.41 18.58 -29.18
CA THR A 259 24.21 19.52 -30.29
C THR A 259 23.10 19.02 -31.23
N PRO A 260 22.51 19.91 -32.06
CA PRO A 260 21.51 19.50 -33.05
C PRO A 260 22.01 18.41 -33.99
N GLU A 261 23.28 18.42 -34.38
CA GLU A 261 23.88 17.43 -35.28
C GLU A 261 23.99 16.05 -34.60
N GLN A 262 24.33 16.03 -33.31
CA GLN A 262 24.38 14.81 -32.52
C GLN A 262 22.99 14.25 -32.26
N LYS A 263 21.99 15.12 -32.03
CA LYS A 263 20.58 14.72 -31.90
C LYS A 263 20.02 14.17 -33.21
N LYS A 264 20.40 14.76 -34.34
CA LYS A 264 19.96 14.35 -35.67
C LYS A 264 20.22 12.87 -35.94
N ARG A 265 21.39 12.34 -35.55
CA ARG A 265 21.68 10.89 -35.65
C ARG A 265 20.61 10.02 -34.96
N PHE A 266 20.15 10.42 -33.78
CA PHE A 266 19.12 9.68 -33.03
C PHE A 266 17.71 9.93 -33.57
N GLU A 267 17.46 11.10 -34.16
CA GLU A 267 16.21 11.42 -34.86
C GLU A 267 16.08 10.58 -36.14
N ASP A 268 17.15 10.43 -36.92
CA ASP A 268 17.18 9.58 -38.12
C ASP A 268 16.92 8.10 -37.74
N MET A 269 17.49 7.61 -36.63
CA MET A 269 17.19 6.28 -36.09
C MET A 269 15.73 6.13 -35.68
N ALA A 270 15.14 7.15 -35.07
CA ALA A 270 13.74 7.15 -34.67
C ALA A 270 12.79 7.15 -35.87
N GLU A 271 13.12 7.90 -36.92
CA GLU A 271 12.31 7.94 -38.14
C GLU A 271 12.38 6.58 -38.87
N ASN A 272 13.55 5.93 -38.91
CA ASN A 272 13.66 4.58 -39.46
C ASN A 272 12.84 3.55 -38.63
N ASP A 273 12.87 3.63 -37.31
CA ASP A 273 12.07 2.74 -36.43
C ASP A 273 10.56 2.98 -36.56
N LYS A 274 10.18 4.24 -36.82
CA LYS A 274 8.80 4.63 -37.12
C LYS A 274 8.33 4.04 -38.46
N ARG A 275 9.17 4.04 -39.49
CA ARG A 275 8.88 3.35 -40.76
C ARG A 275 8.71 1.85 -40.55
N ARG A 276 9.64 1.18 -39.84
CA ARG A 276 9.49 -0.24 -39.49
C ARG A 276 8.14 -0.51 -38.81
N PHE A 277 7.80 0.27 -37.79
CA PHE A 277 6.54 0.10 -37.07
C PHE A 277 5.31 0.29 -37.96
N GLN A 278 5.37 1.22 -38.91
CA GLN A 278 4.29 1.45 -39.86
C GLN A 278 4.09 0.23 -40.78
N GLU A 279 5.17 -0.29 -41.38
CA GLU A 279 5.15 -1.49 -42.22
C GLU A 279 4.66 -2.72 -41.44
N GLU A 280 5.17 -2.94 -40.22
CA GLU A 280 4.73 -4.04 -39.35
C GLU A 280 3.25 -3.90 -38.95
N MET A 281 2.77 -2.68 -38.72
CA MET A 281 1.37 -2.43 -38.36
C MET A 281 0.42 -2.66 -39.52
N GLU A 282 0.83 -2.29 -40.73
CA GLU A 282 0.10 -2.57 -41.96
C GLU A 282 -0.02 -4.09 -42.19
N ALA A 283 1.08 -4.82 -42.04
CA ALA A 283 1.07 -6.29 -42.12
C ALA A 283 0.20 -6.93 -41.02
N TYR A 284 0.28 -6.43 -39.79
CA TYR A 284 -0.54 -6.91 -38.67
C TYR A 284 -2.04 -6.67 -38.93
N ASN A 285 -2.42 -5.48 -39.40
CA ASN A 285 -3.81 -5.17 -39.73
C ASN A 285 -4.32 -6.07 -40.87
N ALA A 286 -3.53 -6.27 -41.92
CA ALA A 286 -3.88 -7.16 -43.03
C ALA A 286 -4.09 -8.61 -42.56
N SER A 287 -3.17 -9.15 -41.75
CA SER A 287 -3.29 -10.51 -41.20
C SER A 287 -4.50 -10.67 -40.28
N LYS A 288 -4.85 -9.60 -39.55
CA LYS A 288 -6.01 -9.56 -38.67
C LYS A 288 -7.31 -9.57 -39.47
N GLU A 289 -7.39 -8.78 -40.53
CA GLU A 289 -8.53 -8.75 -41.45
C GLU A 289 -8.73 -10.11 -42.14
N GLU A 290 -7.64 -10.76 -42.58
CA GLU A 290 -7.69 -12.10 -43.18
C GLU A 290 -8.17 -13.17 -42.18
N SER A 291 -7.68 -13.13 -40.94
CA SER A 291 -8.14 -14.05 -39.87
C SER A 291 -9.62 -13.86 -39.51
N MET A 292 -10.13 -12.62 -39.59
CA MET A 292 -11.53 -12.29 -39.35
C MET A 292 -12.41 -12.78 -40.51
N ALA A 293 -11.96 -12.61 -41.76
CA ALA A 293 -12.67 -13.06 -42.95
C ALA A 293 -12.75 -14.60 -43.06
N SER A 294 -11.69 -15.33 -42.68
CA SER A 294 -11.68 -16.80 -42.68
C SER A 294 -12.65 -17.42 -41.66
N SER A 295 -12.93 -16.72 -40.55
CA SER A 295 -13.86 -17.19 -39.50
C SER A 295 -15.35 -17.01 -39.84
N ALA A 296 -15.67 -16.33 -40.95
CA ALA A 296 -17.02 -15.88 -41.29
C ALA A 296 -17.64 -16.62 -42.50
N GLN A 297 -17.56 -17.96 -42.56
CA GLN A 297 -18.37 -18.75 -43.50
C GLN A 297 -19.75 -19.14 -42.92
N PRO A 298 -20.82 -19.13 -43.74
CA PRO A 298 -22.21 -19.21 -43.27
C PRO A 298 -22.60 -20.63 -42.84
N LYS A 299 -23.17 -20.74 -41.63
CA LYS A 299 -23.81 -21.98 -41.17
C LYS A 299 -25.17 -22.13 -41.88
N VAL A 300 -25.30 -23.21 -42.65
CA VAL A 300 -26.58 -23.68 -43.22
C VAL A 300 -27.53 -24.12 -42.11
N ASP A 301 -28.75 -23.59 -42.10
CA ASP A 301 -29.81 -23.94 -41.14
C ASP A 301 -30.35 -25.35 -41.41
N TYR A 302 -30.19 -26.26 -40.45
CA TYR A 302 -30.92 -27.52 -40.41
C TYR A 302 -31.98 -27.47 -39.30
N ALA A 303 -33.26 -27.46 -39.72
CA ALA A 303 -34.43 -27.53 -38.85
C ALA A 303 -34.65 -28.97 -38.32
N TYR A 304 -34.79 -29.11 -37.00
CA TYR A 304 -34.99 -30.38 -36.29
C TYR A 304 -36.48 -30.74 -36.24
N HIS A 305 -36.88 -31.89 -36.79
CA HIS A 305 -38.18 -32.53 -36.54
C HIS A 305 -38.01 -33.68 -35.53
N ALA A 306 -38.96 -33.79 -34.60
CA ALA A 306 -38.99 -34.69 -33.46
C ALA A 306 -39.10 -36.19 -33.82
N GLY A 307 -38.54 -37.06 -32.95
CA GLY A 307 -38.60 -38.54 -33.03
C GLY A 307 -40.01 -39.14 -32.86
N PRO A 308 -40.20 -40.48 -32.84
CA PRO A 308 -39.78 -41.37 -31.73
C PRO A 308 -39.53 -42.86 -32.17
N PRO A 309 -39.70 -43.92 -31.34
CA PRO A 309 -38.84 -44.40 -30.24
C PRO A 309 -38.44 -45.92 -30.31
N GLN A 310 -37.52 -46.31 -29.40
CA GLN A 310 -37.31 -47.62 -28.73
C GLN A 310 -37.38 -48.97 -29.47
N THR A 311 -36.37 -49.84 -29.27
CA THR A 311 -36.52 -51.20 -28.68
C THR A 311 -35.14 -51.87 -28.50
N GLN A 312 -35.14 -52.97 -27.75
CA GLN A 312 -34.11 -53.45 -26.85
C GLN A 312 -33.64 -54.87 -27.24
N GLN A 313 -32.33 -55.15 -27.01
CA GLN A 313 -31.72 -56.46 -26.70
C GLN A 313 -31.38 -57.53 -27.79
N MET A 314 -30.07 -57.87 -27.82
CA MET A 314 -29.44 -59.22 -27.66
C MET A 314 -29.13 -60.15 -28.87
N TYR A 315 -27.96 -60.81 -28.72
CA TYR A 315 -27.31 -61.92 -29.47
C TYR A 315 -26.58 -61.54 -30.78
N GLY A 316 -25.36 -62.00 -31.09
CA GLY A 316 -24.38 -62.91 -30.46
C GLY A 316 -23.25 -63.27 -31.45
N ALA A 317 -22.14 -63.84 -30.95
CA ALA A 317 -21.12 -64.67 -31.67
C ALA A 317 -20.26 -63.94 -32.76
N GLN A 318 -18.98 -64.24 -33.08
CA GLN A 318 -18.03 -65.33 -32.80
C GLN A 318 -16.67 -65.01 -33.52
N ASN A 319 -15.54 -65.44 -32.93
CA ASN A 319 -14.21 -65.78 -33.56
C ASN A 319 -13.43 -64.65 -34.29
N HIS A 320 -12.09 -64.55 -34.37
CA HIS A 320 -10.91 -65.41 -34.17
C HIS A 320 -9.66 -64.46 -34.12
N VAL A 321 -8.73 -64.57 -33.15
CA VAL A 321 -7.30 -64.99 -33.28
C VAL A 321 -6.61 -64.53 -34.60
N GLU A 322 -5.59 -63.67 -34.60
CA GLU A 322 -4.16 -64.09 -34.52
C GLU A 322 -3.15 -62.94 -34.27
N HIS A 323 -2.21 -63.24 -33.37
CA HIS A 323 -0.76 -62.95 -33.31
C HIS A 323 -0.16 -61.54 -33.58
N ASP A 324 0.36 -60.97 -32.49
CA ASP A 324 1.57 -60.13 -32.41
C ASP A 324 2.83 -61.04 -32.47
N PRO A 325 3.92 -60.64 -33.15
CA PRO A 325 5.21 -60.73 -32.47
C PRO A 325 6.23 -59.64 -32.86
N ASN A 326 6.64 -58.85 -31.85
CA ASN A 326 8.02 -58.57 -31.40
C ASN A 326 9.05 -57.89 -32.34
N TYR A 327 10.04 -57.24 -31.70
CA TYR A 327 11.37 -56.80 -32.20
C TYR A 327 11.47 -55.34 -32.72
N SER A 328 11.93 -54.35 -31.92
CA SER A 328 13.30 -54.02 -31.43
C SER A 328 13.90 -52.81 -32.19
N HIS A 329 14.16 -51.68 -31.51
CA HIS A 329 15.51 -51.10 -31.24
C HIS A 329 16.34 -50.77 -32.52
N GLN A 330 17.05 -49.65 -32.74
CA GLN A 330 17.52 -48.50 -31.95
C GLN A 330 18.45 -47.69 -32.91
N TYR A 331 18.70 -46.39 -32.63
CA TYR A 331 19.84 -45.55 -33.10
C TYR A 331 19.94 -45.18 -34.62
N TYR A 332 20.39 -43.99 -35.05
CA TYR A 332 21.39 -43.05 -34.49
C TYR A 332 21.31 -41.61 -35.08
N GLN A 333 21.71 -40.61 -34.24
CA GLN A 333 22.55 -39.39 -34.50
C GLN A 333 22.01 -38.30 -35.43
N GLY A 334 21.89 -37.04 -35.02
CA GLY A 334 22.94 -36.06 -34.62
C GLY A 334 22.75 -34.86 -35.57
N HIS A 335 22.66 -33.59 -35.19
CA HIS A 335 23.64 -32.74 -34.54
C HIS A 335 22.96 -31.47 -33.98
N TYR A 336 23.25 -31.10 -32.74
CA TYR A 336 23.10 -29.73 -32.24
C TYR A 336 24.47 -29.34 -31.67
N ASP A 337 25.17 -28.45 -32.37
CA ASP A 337 26.37 -27.75 -31.89
C ASP A 337 26.02 -26.25 -31.90
N SER A 338 25.89 -25.57 -30.76
CA SER A 338 26.90 -25.12 -29.78
C SER A 338 27.44 -23.71 -30.10
N ASN A 339 26.87 -22.69 -29.43
CA ASN A 339 27.46 -21.40 -29.02
C ASN A 339 26.30 -20.42 -28.76
N THR A 340 25.82 -20.17 -27.54
CA THR A 340 26.56 -19.54 -26.44
C THR A 340 25.73 -19.72 -25.16
N ALA A 341 25.85 -20.88 -24.53
CA ALA A 341 25.23 -21.22 -23.24
C ALA A 341 26.33 -21.47 -22.20
N ALA A 342 27.16 -20.45 -21.96
CA ALA A 342 28.31 -20.51 -21.05
C ALA A 342 28.37 -19.35 -20.03
N ALA A 343 27.23 -18.76 -19.62
CA ALA A 343 27.26 -17.65 -18.65
C ALA A 343 26.10 -17.54 -17.65
N ALA A 344 25.29 -18.58 -17.41
CA ALA A 344 24.16 -18.45 -16.48
C ALA A 344 23.81 -19.69 -15.64
N ALA A 345 24.79 -20.51 -15.28
CA ALA A 345 24.59 -21.64 -14.35
C ALA A 345 25.73 -21.81 -13.32
N ALA A 346 26.37 -20.71 -12.88
CA ALA A 346 27.51 -20.76 -11.95
C ALA A 346 27.46 -19.71 -10.81
N HIS A 347 26.28 -19.42 -10.24
CA HIS A 347 26.17 -18.59 -9.02
C HIS A 347 25.04 -19.05 -8.08
N HIS A 348 24.93 -20.36 -7.84
CA HIS A 348 24.08 -20.90 -6.76
C HIS A 348 24.74 -22.01 -5.92
N HIS A 349 26.07 -22.20 -6.01
CA HIS A 349 26.75 -23.26 -5.26
C HIS A 349 28.12 -22.85 -4.74
N GLN A 350 28.19 -21.70 -4.06
CA GLN A 350 29.30 -21.39 -3.15
C GLN A 350 28.90 -20.28 -2.17
N TYR A 351 28.17 -20.64 -1.11
CA TYR A 351 28.21 -19.98 0.22
C TYR A 351 27.38 -20.78 1.25
N MET A 352 27.60 -22.09 1.28
CA MET A 352 27.22 -22.98 2.40
C MET A 352 28.39 -23.92 2.71
N ASP A 353 29.60 -23.36 2.82
CA ASP A 353 30.82 -24.09 3.25
C ASP A 353 31.66 -23.23 4.21
N TYR A 354 31.02 -22.51 5.12
CA TYR A 354 31.71 -21.92 6.26
C TYR A 354 30.74 -21.80 7.44
N TYR A 355 30.64 -22.88 8.22
CA TYR A 355 30.32 -23.00 9.65
C TYR A 355 29.60 -24.34 9.89
N GLY A 356 30.39 -25.39 10.09
CA GLY A 356 29.85 -26.73 10.31
C GLY A 356 30.86 -27.77 10.79
N GLN A 357 31.82 -27.41 11.64
CA GLN A 357 32.59 -28.37 12.44
C GLN A 357 33.02 -27.75 13.78
N GLN A 358 32.23 -27.97 14.83
CA GLN A 358 32.71 -28.39 16.16
C GLN A 358 31.53 -29.04 16.90
N GLY A 359 31.75 -30.24 17.42
CA GLY A 359 30.74 -31.07 18.09
C GLY A 359 30.44 -30.68 19.54
N TYR A 360 29.19 -30.93 19.93
CA TYR A 360 28.61 -31.45 21.19
C TYR A 360 29.47 -31.49 22.49
N PRO A 361 28.87 -31.27 23.69
CA PRO A 361 27.86 -32.21 24.22
C PRO A 361 26.61 -31.62 24.94
N PRO A 362 25.59 -32.45 25.23
CA PRO A 362 24.28 -32.06 25.77
C PRO A 362 24.20 -32.13 27.31
N SER A 363 23.15 -31.53 27.90
CA SER A 363 22.59 -31.63 29.29
C SER A 363 22.39 -30.21 29.87
N ALA A 364 21.31 -29.76 30.53
CA ALA A 364 20.07 -30.30 31.07
C ALA A 364 19.08 -29.11 31.29
N PRO A 365 17.80 -29.32 31.72
CA PRO A 365 16.76 -28.29 31.71
C PRO A 365 16.86 -27.35 32.92
N GLN A 366 16.82 -26.02 32.70
CA GLN A 366 16.72 -25.06 33.78
C GLN A 366 15.26 -24.87 34.24
N ALA A 367 15.05 -25.18 35.50
CA ALA A 367 13.84 -24.97 36.27
C ALA A 367 13.50 -23.48 36.46
N TYR A 368 12.20 -23.19 36.45
CA TYR A 368 11.63 -21.93 36.94
C TYR A 368 11.84 -21.80 38.45
N PRO A 369 12.28 -20.64 38.98
CA PRO A 369 12.12 -20.35 40.40
C PRO A 369 10.70 -19.81 40.68
N PRO A 370 10.05 -20.25 41.78
CA PRO A 370 8.72 -19.83 42.15
C PRO A 370 8.73 -18.74 43.25
N GLN A 371 7.59 -18.06 43.38
CA GLN A 371 7.06 -17.39 44.59
C GLN A 371 7.67 -16.04 45.03
N TYR A 372 6.83 -15.01 45.05
CA TYR A 372 6.64 -14.19 46.25
C TYR A 372 5.14 -13.94 46.46
N ALA A 373 4.61 -14.64 47.47
CA ALA A 373 3.37 -14.33 48.12
C ALA A 373 3.63 -13.35 49.27
N GLN A 374 2.71 -12.39 49.42
CA GLN A 374 2.19 -11.82 50.67
C GLN A 374 3.13 -11.59 51.86
N HIS A 375 3.26 -10.33 52.26
CA HIS A 375 3.37 -9.97 53.68
C HIS A 375 2.31 -8.92 54.05
N PRO A 376 1.61 -9.08 55.20
CA PRO A 376 0.65 -8.12 55.73
C PRO A 376 1.28 -7.22 56.81
N GLY A 377 0.63 -6.08 57.07
CA GLY A 377 0.70 -5.40 58.38
C GLY A 377 1.21 -3.96 58.34
N HIS A 378 0.29 -3.00 58.43
CA HIS A 378 0.28 -1.98 59.48
C HIS A 378 -1.03 -1.18 59.45
N GLN A 379 -1.84 -1.33 60.51
CA GLN A 379 -2.77 -0.29 60.95
C GLN A 379 -1.98 0.79 61.71
N PRO A 380 -2.56 1.99 61.89
CA PRO A 380 -3.12 2.26 63.21
C PRO A 380 -4.47 3.00 63.19
N GLY A 381 -5.34 2.63 64.15
CA GLY A 381 -5.91 3.56 65.11
C GLY A 381 -6.99 4.57 64.67
N HIS A 382 -8.23 4.20 65.00
CA HIS A 382 -9.45 4.99 65.27
C HIS A 382 -9.21 6.24 66.19
N PRO A 383 -10.17 7.19 66.42
CA PRO A 383 -11.60 6.90 66.65
C PRO A 383 -12.67 7.89 66.16
N ASP A 384 -13.89 7.34 66.13
CA ASP A 384 -15.20 7.89 66.51
C ASP A 384 -15.85 9.08 65.79
N GLY A 385 -17.12 8.87 65.41
CA GLY A 385 -18.03 9.90 64.95
C GLY A 385 -19.34 9.38 64.37
N HIS A 386 -20.12 8.67 65.19
CA HIS A 386 -21.56 8.43 65.00
C HIS A 386 -22.31 9.74 64.65
N GLN A 387 -23.16 9.73 63.62
CA GLN A 387 -24.57 10.17 63.74
C GLN A 387 -25.37 9.90 62.45
N ASP A 388 -26.44 9.14 62.65
CA ASP A 388 -27.61 9.01 61.79
C ASP A 388 -28.19 10.38 61.39
N TYR A 389 -28.81 10.47 60.21
CA TYR A 389 -30.13 11.10 60.05
C TYR A 389 -30.72 10.72 58.67
N ILE A 390 -31.76 9.88 58.74
CA ILE A 390 -33.02 9.80 57.96
C ILE A 390 -32.95 10.00 56.44
#